data_AF-A0A6N1YG30-F1
#
_entry.id   AF-A0A6N1YG30-F1
#
_cell.length_a   1.000
_cell.length_b   1.000
_cell.length_c   1.000
_cell.angle_alpha   90.00
_cell.angle_beta   90.00
_cell.angle_gamma   90.00
#
_symmetry.space_group_name_H-M   'P 1'
#
loop_
_entity.id
_entity.type
_entity.pdbx_description
1 polymer ?
#
loop_
_entity_poly.entity_id
_entity_poly.type
_entity_poly.pdbx_seq_one_letter_code
_entity_poly.pdbx_strand_id
1 'polypeptide(L)'
;MEKQIFGFTRAEAGAYVLGLWKIPPRVTESILLQFTPNETEYNGVNALTAVHVSAALLKPATTQKNERLFDIRLDTAYLERIGKLDRLPTWEKLAKKVAQHDD
;
A
#
# COMPACT_ATOMS: atom_id res chain seq x y z
N MET A 1 -3.96 14.64 -9.82
CA MET A 1 -4.28 15.96 -9.23
C MET A 1 -3.11 16.49 -8.39
N GLU A 2 -2.67 15.84 -7.31
CA GLU A 2 -1.55 16.35 -6.47
C GLU A 2 -0.29 16.67 -7.30
N LYS A 3 0.17 15.73 -8.13
CA LYS A 3 1.34 15.93 -9.01
C LYS A 3 1.19 17.09 -10.01
N GLN A 4 -0.03 17.39 -10.45
CA GLN A 4 -0.30 18.50 -11.37
C GLN A 4 -0.31 19.87 -10.67
N ILE A 5 -0.67 19.90 -9.37
CA ILE A 5 -0.77 21.13 -8.58
C ILE A 5 0.54 21.45 -7.88
N PHE A 6 1.17 20.45 -7.25
CA PHE A 6 2.34 20.61 -6.39
C PHE A 6 3.65 20.14 -7.04
N GLY A 7 3.59 19.47 -8.19
CA GLY A 7 4.76 18.85 -8.83
C GLY A 7 5.16 17.50 -8.23
N PHE A 8 4.53 17.08 -7.14
CA PHE A 8 4.76 15.79 -6.47
C PHE A 8 3.45 15.21 -5.90
N THR A 9 3.49 13.92 -5.57
CA THR A 9 2.44 13.17 -4.88
C THR A 9 2.72 13.12 -3.37
N ARG A 10 1.68 12.87 -2.58
CA ARG A 10 1.83 12.63 -1.13
C ARG A 10 2.82 11.52 -0.81
N ALA A 11 2.82 10.44 -1.58
CA ALA A 11 3.75 9.33 -1.41
C ALA A 11 5.20 9.78 -1.63
N GLU A 12 5.47 10.56 -2.69
CA GLU A 12 6.78 11.15 -2.97
C GLU A 12 7.21 12.11 -1.83
N ALA A 13 6.32 12.96 -1.35
CA ALA A 13 6.60 13.87 -0.23
C ALA A 13 6.91 13.12 1.08
N GLY A 14 6.10 12.12 1.42
CA GLY A 14 6.31 11.29 2.61
C GLY A 14 7.64 10.54 2.54
N ALA A 15 7.91 9.89 1.41
CA ALA A 15 9.17 9.18 1.18
C ALA A 15 10.39 10.11 1.29
N TYR A 16 10.30 11.32 0.75
CA TYR A 16 11.36 12.33 0.85
C TYR A 16 11.67 12.71 2.30
N VAL A 17 10.64 12.99 3.12
CA VAL A 17 10.81 13.31 4.55
C VAL A 17 11.45 12.15 5.31
N LEU A 18 11.01 10.91 5.08
CA LEU A 18 11.61 9.74 5.72
C LEU A 18 13.08 9.54 5.33
N GLY A 19 13.42 9.85 4.07
CA GLY A 19 14.80 9.88 3.60
C GLY A 19 15.66 10.90 4.33
N LEU A 20 15.13 12.11 4.59
CA LEU A 20 15.82 13.13 5.40
C LEU A 20 16.08 12.65 6.83
N TRP A 21 15.14 11.88 7.39
CA TRP A 21 15.28 11.26 8.71
C TRP A 21 16.15 10.00 8.74
N LYS A 22 16.81 9.64 7.63
CA LYS A 22 17.67 8.46 7.53
C LYS A 22 16.93 7.14 7.80
N ILE A 23 15.62 7.10 7.55
CA ILE A 23 14.86 5.86 7.60
C ILE A 23 15.35 4.93 6.48
N PRO A 24 15.53 3.62 6.76
CA PRO A 24 16.07 2.68 5.77
C PRO A 24 15.28 2.67 4.45
N PRO A 25 15.95 2.56 3.29
CA PRO A 25 15.30 2.62 1.97
C PRO A 25 14.12 1.67 1.82
N ARG A 26 14.21 0.44 2.35
CA ARG A 26 13.12 -0.54 2.28
C ARG A 26 11.82 -0.11 2.97
N VAL A 27 11.92 0.70 4.01
CA VAL A 27 10.74 1.27 4.69
C VAL A 27 10.22 2.46 3.89
N THR A 28 11.12 3.34 3.44
CA THR A 28 10.78 4.49 2.59
C THR A 28 10.08 4.08 1.28
N GLU A 29 10.57 3.04 0.60
CA GLU A 29 9.97 2.46 -0.62
C GLU A 29 8.56 1.95 -0.38
N SER A 30 8.27 1.39 0.81
CA SER A 30 6.93 0.93 1.14
C SER A 30 5.91 2.07 1.13
N ILE A 31 6.32 3.29 1.48
CA ILE A 31 5.46 4.48 1.41
C ILE A 31 5.37 5.01 -0.02
N LEU A 32 6.50 5.03 -0.74
CA LEU A 32 6.57 5.56 -2.10
C LEU A 32 5.72 4.74 -3.07
N LEU A 33 5.85 3.41 -3.01
CA LEU A 33 5.33 2.48 -4.02
C LEU A 33 4.06 1.75 -3.61
N GLN A 34 3.44 2.06 -2.47
CA GLN A 34 2.24 1.34 -1.99
C GLN A 34 1.07 1.32 -2.99
N PHE A 35 1.00 2.29 -3.91
CA PHE A 35 -0.02 2.37 -4.96
C PHE A 35 0.39 1.65 -6.26
N THR A 36 1.69 1.43 -6.46
CA THR A 36 2.29 0.85 -7.67
C THR A 36 3.37 -0.16 -7.28
N PRO A 37 3.04 -1.19 -6.48
CA PRO A 37 4.05 -2.07 -5.90
C PRO A 37 4.82 -2.85 -6.97
N ASN A 38 4.24 -3.06 -8.16
CA ASN A 38 4.93 -3.73 -9.25
C ASN A 38 6.15 -2.96 -9.80
N GLU A 39 6.27 -1.66 -9.52
CA GLU A 39 7.43 -0.84 -9.89
C GLU A 39 8.69 -1.16 -9.07
N THR A 40 8.58 -1.92 -7.96
CA THR A 40 9.76 -2.38 -7.22
C THR A 40 10.51 -3.49 -7.96
N GLU A 41 11.84 -3.42 -7.95
CA GLU A 41 12.71 -4.49 -8.48
C GLU A 41 12.79 -5.72 -7.54
N TYR A 42 12.36 -5.57 -6.28
CA TYR A 42 12.42 -6.66 -5.31
C TYR A 42 11.38 -7.76 -5.60
N ASN A 43 11.84 -9.01 -5.69
CA ASN A 43 11.01 -10.18 -6.05
C ASN A 43 10.64 -11.05 -4.83
N GLY A 44 10.34 -10.43 -3.69
CA GLY A 44 9.97 -11.16 -2.47
C GLY A 44 9.01 -10.38 -1.59
N VAL A 45 8.54 -11.03 -0.52
CA VAL A 45 7.70 -10.38 0.49
C VAL A 45 8.54 -9.42 1.32
N ASN A 46 8.06 -8.18 1.47
CA ASN A 46 8.67 -7.14 2.31
C ASN A 46 7.58 -6.20 2.89
N ALA A 47 8.02 -5.09 3.49
CA ALA A 47 7.11 -4.08 4.03
C ALA A 47 6.15 -3.50 2.98
N LEU A 48 6.60 -3.29 1.75
CA LEU A 48 5.75 -2.83 0.65
C LEU A 48 4.61 -3.81 0.38
N THR A 49 4.87 -5.13 0.37
CA THR A 49 3.82 -6.15 0.24
C THR A 49 2.77 -6.00 1.35
N ALA A 50 3.23 -5.87 2.60
CA ALA A 50 2.35 -5.80 3.75
C ALA A 50 1.46 -4.54 3.71
N VAL A 51 2.05 -3.37 3.43
CA VAL A 51 1.34 -2.08 3.32
C VAL A 51 0.36 -2.09 2.15
N HIS A 52 0.78 -2.56 0.97
CA HIS A 52 -0.07 -2.59 -0.20
C HIS A 52 -1.31 -3.50 0.01
N VAL A 53 -1.09 -4.73 0.45
CA VAL A 53 -2.17 -5.71 0.66
C VAL A 53 -3.11 -5.26 1.78
N SER A 54 -2.58 -4.78 2.90
CA SER A 54 -3.42 -4.32 4.01
C SER A 54 -4.28 -3.13 3.60
N ALA A 55 -3.70 -2.14 2.93
CA ALA A 55 -4.44 -0.96 2.50
C ALA A 55 -5.49 -1.27 1.42
N ALA A 56 -5.23 -2.22 0.53
CA ALA A 56 -6.20 -2.69 -0.45
C ALA A 56 -7.39 -3.44 0.18
N LEU A 57 -7.13 -4.23 1.24
CA LEU A 57 -8.13 -5.12 1.86
C LEU A 57 -8.90 -4.47 3.03
N LEU A 58 -8.27 -3.59 3.81
CA LEU A 58 -8.85 -2.93 4.98
C LEU A 58 -9.47 -1.57 4.63
N LYS A 59 -10.28 -1.52 3.56
CA LYS A 59 -10.94 -0.27 3.16
C LYS A 59 -11.76 0.28 4.34
N PRO A 60 -11.61 1.57 4.72
CA PRO A 60 -12.37 2.14 5.82
C PRO A 60 -13.88 2.01 5.56
N ALA A 61 -14.64 1.53 6.56
CA ALA A 61 -16.09 1.39 6.47
C ALA A 61 -16.82 2.74 6.33
N THR A 62 -16.16 3.85 6.66
CA THR A 62 -16.77 5.18 6.73
C THR A 62 -16.83 5.85 5.36
N THR A 63 -18.04 5.90 4.80
CA THR A 63 -18.48 6.69 3.64
C THR A 63 -18.43 8.20 3.94
N GLN A 64 -17.29 8.76 4.34
CA GLN A 64 -17.16 10.19 4.64
C GLN A 64 -16.14 10.86 3.73
N LYS A 65 -16.65 11.54 2.68
CA LYS A 65 -16.07 12.63 1.85
C LYS A 65 -14.66 12.49 1.26
N ASN A 66 -13.89 11.49 1.67
CA ASN A 66 -12.46 11.30 1.45
C ASN A 66 -12.15 9.92 0.86
N GLU A 67 -13.14 9.26 0.24
CA GLU A 67 -13.05 7.91 -0.34
C GLU A 67 -11.85 7.72 -1.29
N ARG A 68 -11.43 8.80 -1.98
CA ARG A 68 -10.30 8.74 -2.93
C ARG A 68 -8.92 8.68 -2.26
N LEU A 69 -8.82 8.98 -0.96
CA LEU A 69 -7.54 8.98 -0.25
C LEU A 69 -7.01 7.56 0.04
N PHE A 70 -7.90 6.56 0.00
CA PHE A 70 -7.59 5.18 0.35
C PHE A 70 -8.03 4.17 -0.72
N ASP A 71 -8.29 4.63 -1.96
CA ASP A 71 -8.65 3.72 -3.06
C ASP A 71 -7.40 3.04 -3.65
N ILE A 72 -6.74 2.22 -2.83
CA ILE A 72 -5.71 1.31 -3.30
C ILE A 72 -6.41 0.11 -3.92
N ARG A 73 -6.11 -0.13 -5.20
CA ARG A 73 -6.49 -1.36 -5.90
C ARG A 73 -5.41 -2.38 -5.69
N LEU A 74 -5.81 -3.61 -5.39
CA LEU A 74 -4.87 -4.72 -5.26
C LEU A 74 -4.18 -4.99 -6.61
N ASP A 75 -2.85 -5.03 -6.58
CA ASP A 75 -2.02 -5.34 -7.74
C ASP A 75 -1.77 -6.85 -7.80
N THR A 76 -2.62 -7.56 -8.54
CA THR A 76 -2.51 -9.01 -8.69
C THR A 76 -1.28 -9.42 -9.48
N ALA A 77 -0.82 -8.60 -10.43
CA ALA A 77 0.38 -8.88 -11.21
C ALA A 77 1.64 -8.86 -10.32
N TYR A 78 1.71 -7.91 -9.39
CA TYR A 78 2.73 -7.89 -8.34
C TYR A 78 2.69 -9.16 -7.47
N LEU A 79 1.49 -9.55 -6.99
CA LEU A 79 1.33 -10.76 -6.16
C LEU A 79 1.68 -12.05 -6.89
N GLU A 80 1.35 -12.16 -8.18
CA GLU A 80 1.78 -13.26 -9.03
C GLU A 80 3.30 -13.28 -9.17
N ARG A 81 3.93 -12.13 -9.48
CA ARG A 81 5.38 -12.01 -9.64
C ARG A 81 6.15 -12.47 -8.40
N ILE A 82 5.67 -12.16 -7.20
CA ILE A 82 6.32 -12.58 -5.94
C ILE A 82 5.87 -13.96 -5.43
N GLY A 83 5.01 -14.67 -6.16
CA GLY A 83 4.52 -16.00 -5.79
C GLY A 83 3.66 -16.01 -4.51
N LYS A 84 2.74 -15.03 -4.39
CA LYS A 84 1.83 -14.89 -3.24
C LYS A 84 0.36 -14.67 -3.60
N LEU A 85 -0.02 -14.75 -4.88
CA LEU A 85 -1.43 -14.64 -5.28
C LEU A 85 -2.31 -15.69 -4.57
N ASP A 86 -1.78 -16.90 -4.37
CA ASP A 86 -2.43 -18.01 -3.66
C ASP A 86 -2.79 -17.67 -2.19
N ARG A 87 -2.10 -16.70 -1.59
CA ARG A 87 -2.33 -16.26 -0.21
C ARG A 87 -3.49 -15.29 -0.08
N LEU A 88 -3.95 -14.68 -1.19
CA LEU A 88 -5.01 -13.67 -1.18
C LEU A 88 -6.28 -14.12 -0.44
N PRO A 89 -6.84 -15.32 -0.66
CA PRO A 89 -8.04 -15.76 0.08
C PRO A 89 -7.83 -15.85 1.59
N THR A 90 -6.61 -16.13 2.03
CA THR A 90 -6.27 -16.18 3.46
C THR A 90 -6.21 -14.77 4.05
N TRP A 91 -5.60 -13.83 3.33
CA TRP A 91 -5.50 -12.43 3.75
C TRP A 91 -6.86 -11.73 3.76
N GLU A 92 -7.74 -12.01 2.80
CA GLU A 92 -9.12 -11.50 2.81
C GLU A 92 -9.90 -11.96 4.05
N LYS A 93 -9.75 -13.22 4.45
CA LYS A 93 -10.37 -13.75 5.68
C LYS A 93 -9.83 -13.04 6.92
N LEU A 94 -8.51 -12.80 6.98
CA LEU A 94 -7.89 -12.06 8.08
C LEU A 94 -8.36 -10.60 8.12
N ALA A 95 -8.40 -9.92 6.98
CA ALA A 95 -8.86 -8.54 6.87
C ALA A 95 -10.32 -8.39 7.34
N LYS A 96 -11.21 -9.31 6.94
CA LYS A 96 -12.59 -9.37 7.44
C LYS A 96 -12.66 -9.53 8.95
N LYS A 97 -11.83 -10.40 9.53
CA LYS A 97 -11.76 -10.60 10.98
C LYS A 97 -11.29 -9.34 11.72
N VAL A 98 -10.30 -8.63 11.18
CA VAL A 98 -9.80 -7.38 11.75
C VAL A 98 -10.88 -6.29 11.68
N ALA A 99 -11.49 -6.10 10.52
CA ALA A 99 -12.55 -5.09 10.35
C ALA A 99 -13.77 -5.32 11.27
N GLN A 100 -14.10 -6.57 11.59
CA GLN A 100 -15.17 -6.92 12.54
C GLN A 100 -14.81 -6.71 14.02
N HIS A 101 -13.53 -6.47 14.33
CA HIS A 101 -13.06 -6.27 15.70
C HIS A 101 -12.74 -4.79 16.02
N ASP A 102 -12.73 -3.93 15.00
CA ASP A 102 -12.54 -2.48 15.11
C ASP A 102 -13.87 -1.70 15.20
N ASP A 103 -15.02 -2.40 15.22
CA ASP A 103 -16.37 -1.88 15.54
C ASP A 103 -16.72 -2.09 17.03
#